data_AF-A0A3A0BHE7-F1
#
_entry.id   AF-A0A3A0BHE7-F1
#
_cell.length_a   1.000
_cell.length_b   1.000
_cell.length_c   1.000
_cell.angle_alpha   90.00
_cell.angle_beta   90.00
_cell.angle_gamma   90.00
#
_symmetry.space_group_name_H-M   'P 1'
#
loop_
_entity.id
_entity.type
_entity.pdbx_description
1 polymer ?
#
loop_
_entity_poly.entity_id
_entity_poly.type
_entity_poly.pdbx_seq_one_letter_code
_entity_poly.pdbx_strand_id
1 'polypeptide(L)'
;MEHELKVIISKGFADYFLVVREIVQQSPRTCGRGSVAASLVSYCLGITNVDPLAHNLYFERFLSPGRKDLPDADIDFAWDERDEILNWIFAKYGEAQAAMISNHVTLKTRSTIREVAKVFGLPPGEISRVTKKLSGWESERIAEIVAKHPVYRQDDFPPPWPEIFVLAERLRGTPRHMSVHSGGVVIALEGLDHHVPRQRAAKGVPIIQFEKDQAEDFGLVKIDVLGNRSLAVVRDALAGLKSQQGIALDY
;
A
#
# COMPACT_ATOMS: atom_id res chain seq x y z
N MET A 1 -11.67 -25.76 -10.70
CA MET A 1 -10.23 -26.08 -10.62
C MET A 1 -9.57 -26.10 -12.00
N GLU A 2 -9.87 -27.07 -12.87
CA GLU A 2 -9.20 -27.18 -14.19
C GLU A 2 -9.30 -25.92 -15.06
N HIS A 3 -10.46 -25.26 -15.04
CA HIS A 3 -10.66 -23.96 -15.71
C HIS A 3 -9.69 -22.89 -15.21
N GLU A 4 -9.58 -22.70 -13.88
CA GLU A 4 -8.67 -21.71 -13.30
C GLU A 4 -7.21 -22.01 -13.66
N LEU A 5 -6.78 -23.26 -13.50
CA LEU A 5 -5.42 -23.69 -13.85
C LEU A 5 -5.10 -23.41 -15.32
N LYS A 6 -6.04 -23.71 -16.23
CA LYS A 6 -5.87 -23.42 -17.66
C LYS A 6 -5.69 -21.92 -17.90
N VAL A 7 -6.49 -21.07 -17.27
CA VAL A 7 -6.37 -19.60 -17.40
C VAL A 7 -5.03 -19.12 -16.84
N ILE A 8 -4.66 -19.54 -15.61
CA ILE A 8 -3.40 -19.15 -14.95
C ILE A 8 -2.19 -19.52 -15.79
N ILE A 9 -2.13 -20.76 -16.28
CA ILE A 9 -1.03 -21.26 -17.11
C ILE A 9 -0.98 -20.53 -18.45
N SER A 10 -2.14 -20.34 -19.11
CA SER A 10 -2.20 -19.67 -20.41
C SER A 10 -1.74 -18.21 -20.36
N LYS A 11 -1.89 -17.55 -19.21
CA LYS A 11 -1.45 -16.17 -18.99
C LYS A 11 -0.04 -16.06 -18.40
N GLY A 12 0.63 -17.19 -18.14
CA GLY A 12 2.00 -17.21 -17.61
C GLY A 12 2.11 -16.83 -16.12
N PHE A 13 1.04 -16.94 -15.33
CA PHE A 13 1.05 -16.55 -13.92
C PHE A 13 1.33 -17.71 -12.94
N ALA A 14 1.73 -18.88 -13.43
CA ALA A 14 2.01 -20.02 -12.55
C ALA A 14 3.10 -19.70 -11.50
N ASP A 15 4.21 -19.11 -11.94
CA ASP A 15 5.33 -18.74 -11.06
C ASP A 15 4.92 -17.71 -10.01
N TYR A 16 4.05 -16.77 -10.38
CA TYR A 16 3.50 -15.79 -9.44
C TYR A 16 2.75 -16.46 -8.28
N PHE A 17 1.86 -17.43 -8.55
CA PHE A 17 1.15 -18.14 -7.48
C PHE A 17 2.11 -18.94 -6.59
N LEU A 18 3.17 -19.52 -7.17
CA LEU A 18 4.19 -20.25 -6.41
C LEU A 18 4.98 -19.31 -5.50
N VAL A 19 5.41 -18.15 -6.00
CA VAL A 19 6.09 -17.11 -5.19
C VAL A 19 5.19 -16.63 -4.06
N VAL A 20 3.92 -16.30 -4.34
CA VAL A 20 2.96 -15.85 -3.32
C VAL A 20 2.76 -16.95 -2.27
N ARG A 21 2.58 -18.21 -2.68
CA ARG A 21 2.47 -19.34 -1.74
C ARG A 21 3.68 -19.44 -0.82
N GLU A 22 4.89 -19.32 -1.34
CA GLU A 22 6.10 -19.40 -0.52
C GLU A 22 6.18 -18.28 0.51
N ILE A 23 5.73 -17.06 0.16
CA ILE A 23 5.63 -15.92 1.08
C ILE A 23 4.59 -16.22 2.17
N VAL A 24 3.40 -16.71 1.79
CA VAL A 24 2.34 -17.04 2.75
C VAL A 24 2.79 -18.13 3.73
N GLN A 25 3.56 -19.12 3.28
CA GLN A 25 4.10 -20.18 4.14
C GLN A 25 5.08 -19.71 5.22
N GLN A 26 5.55 -18.46 5.16
CA GLN A 26 6.43 -17.91 6.21
C GLN A 26 5.68 -17.49 7.47
N SER A 27 4.34 -17.41 7.43
CA SER A 27 3.54 -17.18 8.62
C SER A 27 2.45 -18.24 8.74
N PRO A 28 2.21 -18.79 9.95
CA PRO A 28 1.14 -19.76 10.14
C PRO A 28 -0.25 -19.13 9.98
N ARG A 29 -0.38 -17.80 10.05
CA ARG A 29 -1.66 -17.10 9.99
C ARG A 29 -1.57 -15.90 9.08
N THR A 30 -2.30 -16.00 7.98
CA THR A 30 -2.44 -14.93 7.00
C THR A 30 -3.91 -14.74 6.66
N CYS A 31 -4.22 -13.61 6.03
CA CYS A 31 -5.53 -13.41 5.43
C CYS A 31 -5.34 -12.82 4.03
N GLY A 32 -5.66 -13.58 2.99
CA GLY A 32 -5.75 -13.04 1.64
C GLY A 32 -7.02 -12.22 1.47
N ARG A 33 -6.90 -11.00 0.93
CA ARG A 33 -8.03 -10.07 0.75
C ARG A 33 -8.20 -9.64 -0.69
N GLY A 34 -9.35 -9.05 -1.00
CA GLY A 34 -9.65 -8.57 -2.34
C GLY A 34 -9.95 -9.71 -3.31
N SER A 35 -9.54 -9.56 -4.56
CA SER A 35 -9.97 -10.49 -5.62
C SER A 35 -9.31 -11.86 -5.55
N VAL A 36 -8.12 -12.00 -4.94
CA VAL A 36 -7.40 -13.28 -4.81
C VAL A 36 -8.22 -14.34 -4.07
N ALA A 37 -9.11 -13.93 -3.16
CA ALA A 37 -10.02 -14.82 -2.42
C ALA A 37 -11.08 -15.49 -3.29
N ALA A 38 -11.28 -15.03 -4.53
CA ALA A 38 -12.23 -15.62 -5.46
C ALA A 38 -11.65 -16.82 -6.24
N SER A 39 -10.39 -17.18 -6.03
CA SER A 39 -9.73 -18.31 -6.73
C SER A 39 -9.69 -19.55 -5.87
N LEU A 40 -10.20 -20.65 -6.41
CA LEU A 40 -10.08 -21.97 -5.81
C LEU A 40 -8.62 -22.45 -5.79
N VAL A 41 -7.82 -22.07 -6.80
CA VAL A 41 -6.38 -22.35 -6.79
C VAL A 41 -5.70 -21.64 -5.62
N SER A 42 -5.98 -20.35 -5.39
CA SER A 42 -5.44 -19.62 -4.23
C SER A 42 -5.83 -20.27 -2.91
N TYR A 43 -7.09 -20.71 -2.78
CA TYR A 43 -7.57 -21.44 -1.60
C TYR A 43 -6.82 -22.77 -1.40
N CYS A 44 -6.69 -23.59 -2.44
CA CYS A 44 -5.99 -24.88 -2.36
C CYS A 44 -4.48 -24.74 -2.11
N LEU A 45 -3.86 -23.63 -2.50
CA LEU A 45 -2.45 -23.35 -2.21
C LEU A 45 -2.23 -22.74 -0.81
N GLY A 46 -3.31 -22.44 -0.07
CA GLY A 46 -3.25 -21.78 1.23
C GLY A 46 -2.93 -20.29 1.15
N ILE A 47 -3.01 -19.67 -0.03
CA ILE A 47 -2.84 -18.22 -0.21
C ILE A 47 -4.01 -17.47 0.43
N THR A 48 -5.20 -18.07 0.42
CA THR A 48 -6.41 -17.52 1.01
C THR A 48 -7.12 -18.56 1.86
N ASN A 49 -7.68 -18.17 2.99
CA ASN A 49 -8.38 -19.09 3.90
C ASN A 49 -9.91 -19.09 3.70
N VAL A 50 -10.39 -18.42 2.64
CA VAL A 50 -11.82 -18.30 2.30
C VAL A 50 -12.15 -19.30 1.20
N ASP A 51 -13.11 -20.19 1.44
CA ASP A 51 -13.61 -21.11 0.42
C ASP A 51 -14.47 -20.33 -0.61
N PRO A 52 -14.00 -20.15 -1.85
CA PRO A 52 -14.73 -19.38 -2.84
C PRO A 52 -16.03 -20.06 -3.29
N LEU A 53 -16.13 -21.40 -3.20
CA LEU A 53 -17.34 -22.12 -3.57
C LEU A 53 -18.42 -21.98 -2.51
N ALA A 54 -18.05 -22.07 -1.23
CA ALA A 54 -18.98 -21.87 -0.11
C ALA A 54 -19.61 -20.46 -0.12
N HIS A 55 -18.87 -19.48 -0.64
CA HIS A 55 -19.29 -18.07 -0.68
C HIS A 55 -19.71 -17.57 -2.06
N ASN A 56 -19.84 -18.44 -3.07
CA ASN A 56 -20.19 -18.09 -4.45
C ASN A 56 -19.34 -16.93 -5.02
N LEU A 57 -18.03 -16.99 -4.79
CA LEU A 57 -17.06 -16.04 -5.33
C LEU A 57 -16.67 -16.44 -6.76
N TYR A 58 -16.56 -15.45 -7.65
CA TYR A 58 -16.31 -15.68 -9.07
C TYR A 58 -14.84 -15.44 -9.43
N PHE A 59 -14.16 -16.49 -9.91
CA PHE A 59 -12.75 -16.44 -10.31
C PHE A 59 -12.45 -15.33 -11.34
N GLU A 60 -13.37 -15.07 -12.26
CA GLU A 60 -13.20 -14.06 -13.32
C GLU A 60 -13.05 -12.62 -12.79
N ARG A 61 -13.44 -12.38 -11.53
CA ARG A 61 -13.18 -11.10 -10.84
C ARG A 61 -11.70 -10.93 -10.50
N PHE A 62 -11.00 -12.03 -10.26
CA PHE A 62 -9.56 -12.04 -10.04
C PHE A 62 -8.83 -12.02 -11.38
N LEU A 63 -9.02 -13.08 -12.17
CA LEU A 63 -8.30 -13.29 -13.41
C LEU A 63 -9.27 -13.79 -14.48
N SER A 64 -9.33 -13.10 -15.61
CA SER A 64 -10.12 -13.53 -16.76
C SER A 64 -9.31 -13.46 -18.05
N PRO A 65 -9.65 -14.29 -19.08
CA PRO A 65 -8.92 -14.28 -20.35
C PRO A 65 -8.95 -12.92 -21.07
N GLY A 66 -10.06 -12.17 -20.94
CA GLY A 66 -10.25 -10.88 -21.62
C GLY A 66 -9.67 -9.67 -20.89
N ARG A 67 -9.26 -9.82 -19.62
CA ARG A 67 -8.70 -8.73 -18.81
C ARG A 67 -7.18 -8.63 -19.01
N LYS A 68 -6.67 -7.43 -19.24
CA LYS A 68 -5.23 -7.18 -19.40
C LYS A 68 -4.52 -6.92 -18.07
N ASP A 69 -5.27 -6.53 -17.05
CA ASP A 69 -4.76 -6.18 -15.72
C ASP A 69 -3.97 -7.35 -15.12
N LEU A 70 -2.87 -7.00 -14.43
CA LEU A 70 -2.03 -7.96 -13.72
C LEU A 70 -2.77 -8.49 -12.47
N PRO A 71 -2.52 -9.73 -12.04
CA PRO A 71 -3.05 -10.21 -10.78
C PRO A 71 -2.42 -9.44 -9.62
N ASP A 72 -3.25 -9.03 -8.67
CA ASP A 72 -2.82 -8.38 -7.44
C ASP A 72 -3.19 -9.25 -6.24
N ALA A 73 -2.20 -9.60 -5.41
CA ALA A 73 -2.37 -10.43 -4.23
C ALA A 73 -2.08 -9.57 -3.00
N ASP A 74 -3.16 -9.20 -2.32
CA ASP A 74 -3.10 -8.54 -1.03
C ASP A 74 -3.11 -9.60 0.07
N ILE A 75 -2.00 -9.75 0.78
CA ILE A 75 -1.86 -10.71 1.88
C ILE A 75 -1.61 -9.94 3.18
N ASP A 76 -2.52 -10.11 4.12
CA ASP A 76 -2.40 -9.59 5.47
C ASP A 76 -1.62 -10.57 6.36
N PHE A 77 -0.65 -10.03 7.09
CA PHE A 77 0.13 -10.68 8.15
C PHE A 77 -0.14 -9.97 9.48
N ALA A 78 0.23 -10.58 10.61
CA ALA A 78 0.28 -9.84 11.86
C ALA A 78 1.23 -8.63 11.70
N TRP A 79 0.77 -7.44 12.09
CA TRP A 79 1.47 -6.18 11.79
C TRP A 79 2.91 -6.14 12.32
N ASP A 80 3.19 -6.86 13.40
CA ASP A 80 4.48 -6.98 14.07
C ASP A 80 5.37 -8.10 13.50
N GLU A 81 4.82 -9.02 12.69
CA GLU A 81 5.56 -10.06 11.95
C GLU A 81 5.89 -9.62 10.51
N ARG A 82 5.13 -8.66 9.97
CA ARG A 82 5.24 -8.19 8.58
C ARG A 82 6.66 -7.85 8.15
N ASP A 83 7.42 -7.15 8.99
CA ASP A 83 8.77 -6.73 8.64
C ASP A 83 9.74 -7.94 8.57
N GLU A 84 9.49 -9.01 9.32
CA GLU A 84 10.24 -10.27 9.21
C GLU A 84 9.95 -10.97 7.87
N ILE A 85 8.70 -10.93 7.40
CA ILE A 85 8.31 -11.45 6.08
C ILE A 85 9.05 -10.69 4.98
N LEU A 86 9.09 -9.36 5.05
CA LEU A 86 9.83 -8.54 4.09
C LEU A 86 11.33 -8.85 4.11
N ASN A 87 11.92 -8.98 5.31
CA ASN A 87 13.33 -9.35 5.45
C ASN A 87 13.60 -10.73 4.85
N TRP A 88 12.70 -11.70 5.03
CA TRP A 88 12.80 -13.02 4.41
C TRP A 88 12.75 -12.93 2.88
N ILE A 89 11.85 -12.12 2.31
CA ILE A 89 11.77 -11.91 0.85
C ILE A 89 13.11 -11.36 0.34
N PHE A 90 13.64 -10.31 0.97
CA PHE A 90 14.91 -9.73 0.55
C PHE A 90 16.11 -10.66 0.76
N ALA A 91 16.07 -11.52 1.78
CA ALA A 91 17.11 -12.53 2.00
C ALA A 91 17.05 -13.66 0.94
N LYS A 92 15.84 -14.07 0.54
CA LYS A 92 15.63 -15.15 -0.43
C LYS A 92 15.96 -14.74 -1.86
N TYR A 93 15.42 -13.61 -2.32
CA TYR A 93 15.58 -13.15 -3.70
C TYR A 93 16.76 -12.19 -3.88
N GLY A 94 17.22 -11.56 -2.80
CA GLY A 94 18.26 -10.54 -2.87
C GLY A 94 17.72 -9.22 -3.42
N GLU A 95 18.44 -8.14 -3.09
CA GLU A 95 18.01 -6.78 -3.48
C GLU A 95 18.07 -6.51 -4.99
N ALA A 96 18.80 -7.34 -5.75
CA ALA A 96 18.86 -7.26 -7.20
C ALA A 96 17.55 -7.72 -7.87
N GLN A 97 16.81 -8.63 -7.22
CA GLN A 97 15.58 -9.22 -7.77
C GLN A 97 14.33 -8.76 -7.03
N ALA A 98 14.43 -8.29 -5.78
CA ALA A 98 13.29 -7.85 -4.99
C ALA A 98 13.48 -6.43 -4.40
N ALA A 99 12.42 -5.62 -4.47
CA ALA A 99 12.39 -4.28 -3.89
C ALA A 99 10.94 -3.85 -3.61
N MET A 100 10.76 -2.90 -2.68
CA MET A 100 9.45 -2.30 -2.45
C MET A 100 9.10 -1.32 -3.58
N ILE A 101 7.81 -1.17 -3.85
CA ILE A 101 7.27 -0.06 -4.65
C ILE A 101 7.47 1.26 -3.90
N SER A 102 7.68 2.35 -4.63
CA SER A 102 7.73 3.70 -4.04
C SER A 102 6.37 4.39 -4.08
N ASN A 103 6.19 5.40 -3.24
CA ASN A 103 5.12 6.38 -3.35
C ASN A 103 5.72 7.71 -3.77
N HIS A 104 5.19 8.32 -4.83
CA HIS A 104 5.56 9.69 -5.21
C HIS A 104 4.74 10.68 -4.39
N VAL A 105 5.32 11.19 -3.31
CA VAL A 105 4.64 12.10 -2.40
C VAL A 105 4.69 13.51 -2.97
N THR A 106 3.52 14.09 -3.23
CA THR A 106 3.38 15.49 -3.67
C THR A 106 2.95 16.41 -2.52
N LEU A 107 3.18 17.71 -2.66
CA LEU A 107 2.64 18.70 -1.75
C LEU A 107 1.09 18.76 -1.87
N LYS A 108 0.40 18.42 -0.78
CA LYS A 108 -1.06 18.56 -0.63
C LYS A 108 -1.39 19.89 0.04
N THR A 109 -2.63 20.35 -0.07
CA THR A 109 -3.14 21.66 0.41
C THR A 109 -2.53 22.12 1.74
N ARG A 110 -2.71 21.33 2.82
CA ARG A 110 -2.20 21.69 4.17
C ARG A 110 -0.68 21.75 4.25
N SER A 111 0.02 20.83 3.58
CA SER A 111 1.48 20.81 3.58
C SER A 111 2.05 22.00 2.83
N THR A 112 1.43 22.40 1.71
CA THR A 112 1.90 23.51 0.89
C THR A 112 1.74 24.84 1.64
N ILE A 113 0.57 25.07 2.25
CA ILE A 113 0.33 26.25 3.10
C ILE A 113 1.36 26.32 4.23
N ARG A 114 1.67 25.18 4.86
CA ARG A 114 2.67 25.12 5.93
C ARG A 114 4.07 25.48 5.43
N GLU A 115 4.50 24.95 4.28
CA GLU A 115 5.85 25.27 3.76
C GLU A 115 5.95 26.74 3.33
N VAL A 116 4.94 27.30 2.67
CA VAL A 116 4.92 28.72 2.29
C VAL A 116 4.90 29.61 3.53
N ALA A 117 4.07 29.33 4.52
CA ALA A 117 3.99 30.12 5.74
C ALA A 117 5.32 30.17 6.52
N LYS A 118 6.12 29.09 6.49
CA LYS A 118 7.48 29.10 7.08
C LYS A 118 8.40 30.08 6.37
N VAL A 119 8.31 30.21 5.04
CA VAL A 119 9.11 31.17 4.25
C VAL A 119 8.77 32.61 4.65
N PHE A 120 7.51 32.88 4.97
CA PHE A 120 7.05 34.16 5.51
C PHE A 120 7.46 34.39 6.99
N GLY A 121 8.19 33.45 7.60
CA GLY A 121 8.67 33.57 8.98
C GLY A 121 7.60 33.36 10.04
N LEU A 122 6.43 32.79 9.70
CA LEU A 122 5.36 32.59 10.67
C LEU A 122 5.70 31.49 11.70
N PRO A 123 5.37 31.67 12.98
CA PRO A 123 5.69 30.71 14.02
C PRO A 123 4.85 29.42 13.88
N PRO A 124 5.38 28.24 14.25
CA PRO A 124 4.69 26.95 14.08
C PRO A 124 3.30 26.86 14.72
N GLY A 125 3.09 27.56 15.83
CA GLY A 125 1.80 27.61 16.53
C GLY A 125 0.72 28.30 15.68
N GLU A 126 1.06 29.41 15.04
CA GLU A 126 0.14 30.14 14.16
C GLU A 126 -0.18 29.32 12.91
N ILE A 127 0.85 28.72 12.29
CA ILE A 127 0.66 27.84 11.13
C ILE A 127 -0.24 26.67 11.48
N SER A 128 -0.06 26.07 12.66
CA SER A 128 -0.89 24.97 13.14
C SER A 128 -2.32 25.41 13.37
N ARG A 129 -2.55 26.60 13.93
CA ARG A 129 -3.89 27.17 14.14
C ARG A 129 -4.64 27.32 12.80
N VAL A 130 -4.00 27.88 11.78
CA VAL A 130 -4.61 28.05 10.45
C VAL A 130 -4.79 26.72 9.72
N THR A 131 -3.76 25.86 9.68
CA THR A 131 -3.85 24.57 8.96
C THR A 131 -4.77 23.53 9.62
N LYS A 132 -5.11 23.68 10.90
CA LYS A 132 -6.15 22.88 11.57
C LYS A 132 -7.56 23.28 11.15
N LYS A 133 -7.83 24.57 10.96
CA LYS A 133 -9.10 25.04 10.41
C LYS A 133 -9.40 24.37 9.05
N LEU A 134 -8.37 24.14 8.25
CA LEU A 134 -8.49 23.50 6.94
C LEU A 134 -8.59 21.96 6.98
N SER A 135 -8.83 21.32 8.14
CA SER A 135 -8.98 19.87 8.23
C SER A 135 -10.24 19.38 7.53
N GLY A 136 -10.13 18.34 6.69
CA GLY A 136 -11.24 17.73 5.95
C GLY A 136 -11.34 18.13 4.47
N TRP A 137 -10.51 19.07 4.01
CA TRP A 137 -10.61 19.69 2.68
C TRP A 137 -9.36 19.46 1.82
N GLU A 138 -8.73 18.29 1.98
CA GLU A 138 -7.41 18.00 1.40
C GLU A 138 -7.43 17.85 -0.12
N SER A 139 -8.62 17.59 -0.69
CA SER A 139 -8.90 17.47 -2.11
C SER A 139 -9.37 18.77 -2.78
N GLU A 140 -9.76 19.79 -2.01
CA GLU A 140 -10.27 21.05 -2.57
C GLU A 140 -9.14 22.08 -2.82
N ARG A 141 -9.36 22.94 -3.82
CA ARG A 141 -8.48 24.08 -4.09
C ARG A 141 -8.59 25.09 -2.95
N ILE A 142 -7.48 25.73 -2.61
CA ILE A 142 -7.43 26.69 -1.50
C ILE A 142 -8.44 27.83 -1.70
N ALA A 143 -8.57 28.31 -2.95
CA ALA A 143 -9.53 29.35 -3.31
C ALA A 143 -10.99 28.96 -3.05
N GLU A 144 -11.35 27.69 -3.26
CA GLU A 144 -12.70 27.19 -3.02
C GLU A 144 -13.00 27.08 -1.52
N ILE A 145 -12.00 26.65 -0.73
CA ILE A 145 -12.13 26.54 0.74
C ILE A 145 -12.38 27.92 1.37
N VAL A 146 -11.68 28.95 0.88
CA VAL A 146 -11.85 30.33 1.37
C VAL A 146 -13.19 30.93 0.93
N ALA A 147 -13.67 30.62 -0.28
CA ALA A 147 -14.92 31.20 -0.80
C ALA A 147 -16.20 30.55 -0.26
N LYS A 148 -16.20 29.24 0.03
CA LYS A 148 -17.43 28.49 0.34
C LYS A 148 -17.87 28.57 1.82
N HIS A 149 -16.99 28.95 2.75
CA HIS A 149 -17.26 28.64 4.16
C HIS A 149 -17.45 29.88 5.06
N PRO A 150 -18.61 30.02 5.75
CA PRO A 150 -18.93 31.18 6.59
C PRO A 150 -18.06 31.33 7.87
N VAL A 151 -17.28 30.30 8.23
CA VAL A 151 -16.28 30.30 9.33
C VAL A 151 -14.93 30.89 8.88
N TYR A 152 -14.77 31.18 7.58
CA TYR A 152 -13.56 31.68 6.96
C TYR A 152 -13.87 33.00 6.28
N ARG A 153 -14.09 34.05 7.09
CA ARG A 153 -14.17 35.41 6.54
C ARG A 153 -12.76 35.87 6.18
N GLN A 154 -12.64 36.82 5.26
CA GLN A 154 -11.34 37.44 4.94
C GLN A 154 -10.63 37.96 6.22
N ASP A 155 -11.41 38.39 7.21
CA ASP A 155 -10.93 38.86 8.52
C ASP A 155 -10.26 37.76 9.37
N ASP A 156 -10.56 36.47 9.14
CA ASP A 156 -9.94 35.35 9.86
C ASP A 156 -8.49 35.07 9.42
N PHE A 157 -8.08 35.66 8.29
CA PHE A 157 -6.80 35.45 7.64
C PHE A 157 -6.16 36.80 7.31
N PRO A 158 -5.73 37.57 8.33
CA PRO A 158 -5.05 38.83 8.08
C PRO A 158 -3.75 38.61 7.29
N PRO A 159 -3.20 39.65 6.65
CA PRO A 159 -1.89 39.57 6.01
C PRO A 159 -0.84 38.94 6.95
N PRO A 160 0.01 38.03 6.44
CA PRO A 160 0.22 37.70 5.02
C PRO A 160 -0.57 36.48 4.50
N TRP A 161 -1.58 35.97 5.22
CA TRP A 161 -2.27 34.72 4.86
C TRP A 161 -2.91 34.67 3.46
N PRO A 162 -3.53 35.74 2.92
CA PRO A 162 -4.08 35.72 1.57
C PRO A 162 -3.01 35.47 0.49
N GLU A 163 -1.82 36.05 0.65
CA GLU A 163 -0.70 35.84 -0.26
C GLU A 163 -0.13 34.42 -0.12
N ILE A 164 0.00 33.92 1.12
CA ILE A 164 0.41 32.55 1.40
C ILE A 164 -0.50 31.55 0.68
N PHE A 165 -1.82 31.78 0.68
CA PHE A 165 -2.78 30.90 0.00
C PHE A 165 -2.63 30.91 -1.52
N VAL A 166 -2.41 32.08 -2.13
CA VAL A 166 -2.17 32.19 -3.58
C VAL A 166 -0.89 31.46 -3.98
N LEU A 167 0.20 31.66 -3.23
CA LEU A 167 1.48 30.98 -3.49
C LEU A 167 1.38 29.47 -3.22
N ALA A 168 0.67 29.07 -2.17
CA ALA A 168 0.47 27.67 -1.84
C ALA A 168 -0.34 26.93 -2.90
N GLU A 169 -1.32 27.56 -3.56
CA GLU A 169 -2.05 26.90 -4.64
C GLU A 169 -1.15 26.65 -5.85
N ARG A 170 -0.20 27.56 -6.14
CA ARG A 170 0.77 27.40 -7.24
C ARG A 170 1.75 26.24 -7.01
N LEU A 171 2.05 25.93 -5.76
CA LEU A 171 2.96 24.85 -5.37
C LEU A 171 2.23 23.52 -5.07
N ARG A 172 0.89 23.49 -5.10
CA ARG A 172 0.13 22.28 -4.83
C ARG A 172 0.38 21.27 -5.95
N GLY A 173 0.64 20.02 -5.57
CA GLY A 173 0.90 18.93 -6.50
C GLY A 173 2.36 18.78 -6.93
N THR A 174 3.25 19.71 -6.57
CA THR A 174 4.67 19.54 -6.88
C THR A 174 5.25 18.33 -6.13
N PRO A 175 6.21 17.59 -6.74
CA PRO A 175 6.90 16.50 -6.05
C PRO A 175 7.60 16.98 -4.78
N ARG A 176 7.55 16.18 -3.71
CA ARG A 176 8.23 16.44 -2.44
C ARG A 176 9.37 15.45 -2.19
N HIS A 177 9.05 14.16 -2.19
CA HIS A 177 10.01 13.06 -2.01
C HIS A 177 9.37 11.73 -2.41
N MET A 178 10.19 10.70 -2.58
CA MET A 178 9.72 9.32 -2.64
C MET A 178 9.68 8.71 -1.24
N SER A 179 8.60 8.00 -0.92
CA SER A 179 8.49 7.19 0.29
C SER A 179 8.28 5.72 -0.07
N VAL A 180 8.37 4.83 0.91
CA VAL A 180 8.16 3.38 0.69
C VAL A 180 6.66 3.08 0.66
N HIS A 181 6.20 2.28 -0.30
CA HIS A 181 4.82 1.80 -0.33
C HIS A 181 4.53 0.91 0.89
N SER A 182 3.29 0.95 1.39
CA SER A 182 2.91 0.29 2.65
C SER A 182 2.79 -1.23 2.57
N GLY A 183 2.87 -1.82 1.37
CA GLY A 183 2.74 -3.27 1.17
C GLY A 183 3.51 -3.80 -0.04
N GLY A 184 3.29 -3.16 -1.18
CA GLY A 184 3.78 -3.56 -2.48
C GLY A 184 5.27 -3.85 -2.55
N VAL A 185 5.57 -5.13 -2.77
CA VAL A 185 6.86 -5.64 -3.18
C VAL A 185 6.75 -6.13 -4.63
N VAL A 186 7.81 -5.93 -5.40
CA VAL A 186 7.97 -6.53 -6.72
C VAL A 186 9.14 -7.49 -6.70
N ILE A 187 9.01 -8.59 -7.44
CA ILE A 187 10.04 -9.62 -7.58
C ILE A 187 10.23 -9.91 -9.07
N ALA A 188 11.45 -9.75 -9.57
CA ALA A 188 11.84 -10.05 -10.94
C ALA A 188 13.04 -10.99 -10.93
N LEU A 189 12.83 -12.26 -11.31
CA LEU A 189 13.88 -13.30 -11.26
C LEU A 189 15.04 -13.04 -12.23
N GLU A 190 14.81 -12.32 -13.33
CA GLU A 190 15.89 -11.92 -14.24
C GLU A 190 16.69 -10.70 -13.71
N GLY A 191 16.19 -10.04 -12.66
CA GLY A 191 16.79 -8.85 -12.05
C GLY A 191 15.98 -7.59 -12.35
N LEU A 192 15.76 -6.76 -11.33
CA LEU A 192 14.96 -5.54 -11.43
C LEU A 192 15.61 -4.47 -12.31
N ASP A 193 16.94 -4.46 -12.44
CA ASP A 193 17.68 -3.46 -13.21
C ASP A 193 17.38 -3.53 -14.72
N HIS A 194 16.83 -4.65 -15.21
CA HIS A 194 16.35 -4.79 -16.59
C HIS A 194 15.02 -4.07 -16.83
N HIS A 195 14.30 -3.72 -15.76
CA HIS A 195 12.93 -3.19 -15.84
C HIS A 195 12.82 -1.76 -15.27
N VAL A 196 13.46 -1.47 -14.14
CA VAL A 196 13.23 -0.23 -13.39
C VAL A 196 14.46 0.20 -12.58
N PRO A 197 14.78 1.51 -12.54
CA PRO A 197 15.79 2.04 -11.65
C PRO A 197 15.43 1.80 -10.18
N ARG A 198 16.43 1.46 -9.38
CA ARG A 198 16.30 1.24 -7.93
C ARG A 198 17.01 2.32 -7.14
N GLN A 199 16.61 2.48 -5.89
CA GLN A 199 17.35 3.26 -4.89
C GLN A 199 17.10 2.71 -3.49
N ARG A 200 17.86 3.17 -2.50
CA ARG A 200 17.56 2.89 -1.09
C ARG A 200 16.75 4.02 -0.49
N ALA A 201 15.68 3.67 0.22
CA ALA A 201 14.97 4.62 1.08
C ALA A 201 15.81 4.98 2.32
N ALA A 202 15.40 6.02 3.06
CA ALA A 202 16.14 6.53 4.22
C ALA A 202 16.43 5.48 5.32
N LYS A 203 15.59 4.43 5.43
CA LYS A 203 15.79 3.31 6.37
C LYS A 203 16.58 2.13 5.77
N GLY A 204 17.23 2.32 4.63
CA GLY A 204 18.01 1.28 3.93
C GLY A 204 17.18 0.31 3.09
N VAL A 205 15.84 0.37 3.14
CA VAL A 205 14.95 -0.52 2.37
C VAL A 205 15.16 -0.32 0.86
N PRO A 206 15.39 -1.38 0.07
CA PRO A 206 15.48 -1.28 -1.38
C PRO A 206 14.10 -0.93 -1.95
N ILE A 207 14.04 0.10 -2.79
CA ILE A 207 12.82 0.52 -3.49
C ILE A 207 13.07 0.66 -4.99
N ILE A 208 12.05 0.40 -5.80
CA ILE A 208 12.03 0.84 -7.20
C ILE A 208 11.63 2.32 -7.25
N GLN A 209 12.08 3.05 -8.27
CA GLN A 209 11.74 4.48 -8.42
C GLN A 209 10.34 4.70 -8.99
N PHE A 210 9.68 3.67 -9.49
CA PHE A 210 8.30 3.75 -9.97
C PHE A 210 7.32 3.71 -8.81
N GLU A 211 6.21 4.42 -8.98
CA GLU A 211 5.04 4.23 -8.14
C GLU A 211 4.19 3.04 -8.63
N LYS A 212 3.08 2.77 -7.94
CA LYS A 212 2.24 1.58 -8.17
C LYS A 212 1.78 1.47 -9.64
N ASP A 213 1.17 2.51 -10.19
CA ASP A 213 0.55 2.44 -11.51
C ASP A 213 1.65 2.34 -12.60
N GLN A 214 2.74 3.08 -12.45
CA GLN A 214 3.96 2.94 -13.26
C GLN A 214 4.57 1.54 -13.21
N ALA A 215 4.61 0.89 -12.05
CA ALA A 215 5.14 -0.47 -11.95
C ALA A 215 4.28 -1.46 -12.75
N GLU A 216 2.95 -1.33 -12.67
CA GLU A 216 2.00 -2.14 -13.43
C GLU A 216 2.12 -1.89 -14.94
N ASP A 217 2.25 -0.63 -15.38
CA ASP A 217 2.45 -0.27 -16.79
C ASP A 217 3.71 -0.90 -17.41
N PHE A 218 4.75 -1.13 -16.58
CA PHE A 218 5.99 -1.79 -16.98
C PHE A 218 5.98 -3.31 -16.79
N GLY A 219 4.82 -3.89 -16.47
CA GLY A 219 4.64 -5.34 -16.35
C GLY A 219 5.17 -5.93 -15.05
N LEU A 220 5.50 -5.12 -14.04
CA LEU A 220 5.92 -5.62 -12.74
C LEU A 220 4.68 -6.01 -11.93
N VAL A 221 4.59 -7.30 -11.61
CA VAL A 221 3.49 -7.82 -10.79
C VAL A 221 3.75 -7.49 -9.33
N LYS A 222 2.81 -6.80 -8.71
CA LYS A 222 2.85 -6.42 -7.30
C LYS A 222 2.34 -7.57 -6.42
N ILE A 223 3.01 -7.74 -5.28
CA ILE A 223 2.53 -8.54 -4.15
C ILE A 223 2.43 -7.60 -2.95
N ASP A 224 1.26 -7.44 -2.36
CA ASP A 224 1.06 -6.56 -1.21
C ASP A 224 1.26 -7.35 0.09
N VAL A 225 2.38 -7.10 0.78
CA VAL A 225 2.69 -7.67 2.12
C VAL A 225 2.24 -6.67 3.18
N LEU A 226 1.07 -6.91 3.76
CA LEU A 226 0.36 -5.94 4.58
C LEU A 226 0.36 -6.32 6.06
N GLY A 227 0.33 -5.31 6.92
CA GLY A 227 0.31 -5.49 8.37
C GLY A 227 -1.08 -5.24 8.94
N ASN A 228 -1.68 -6.27 9.54
CA ASN A 228 -3.02 -6.23 10.11
C ASN A 228 -2.97 -6.42 11.63
N ARG A 229 -3.52 -5.43 12.36
CA ARG A 229 -3.55 -5.46 13.83
C ARG A 229 -4.50 -6.52 14.38
N SER A 230 -5.61 -6.78 13.70
CA SER A 230 -6.56 -7.80 14.13
C SER A 230 -5.97 -9.20 14.07
N LEU A 231 -5.11 -9.49 13.09
CA LEU A 231 -4.39 -10.77 13.03
C LEU A 231 -3.45 -10.96 14.23
N ALA A 232 -2.74 -9.92 14.66
CA ALA A 232 -1.93 -9.98 15.87
C ALA A 232 -2.79 -10.22 17.13
N VAL A 233 -3.94 -9.54 17.25
CA VAL A 233 -4.88 -9.75 18.37
C VAL A 233 -5.38 -11.20 18.41
N VAL A 234 -5.76 -11.77 17.26
CA VAL A 234 -6.20 -13.17 17.17
C VAL A 234 -5.07 -14.11 17.56
N ARG A 235 -3.86 -13.92 17.02
CA ARG A 235 -2.68 -14.72 17.37
C ARG A 235 -2.43 -14.70 18.88
N ASP A 236 -2.41 -13.52 19.49
CA ASP A 236 -2.09 -13.35 20.91
C ASP A 236 -3.20 -13.95 21.80
N ALA A 237 -4.47 -13.82 21.41
CA ALA A 237 -5.59 -14.44 22.10
C ALA A 237 -5.50 -15.98 22.07
N LEU A 238 -5.19 -16.57 20.90
CA LEU A 238 -5.01 -18.02 20.75
C LEU A 238 -3.80 -18.53 21.55
N ALA A 239 -2.68 -17.80 21.55
CA ALA A 239 -1.52 -18.13 22.36
C ALA A 239 -1.83 -18.05 23.87
N GLY A 240 -2.61 -17.05 24.29
CA GLY A 240 -3.12 -16.92 25.66
C GLY A 240 -3.99 -18.12 26.07
N LEU A 241 -4.97 -18.50 25.25
CA LEU A 241 -5.83 -19.65 25.52
C LEU A 241 -5.04 -20.96 25.66
N LYS A 242 -4.08 -21.18 24.76
CA LYS A 242 -3.23 -22.37 24.80
C LYS A 242 -2.36 -22.42 26.05
N SER A 243 -1.71 -21.30 26.40
CA SER A 243 -0.79 -21.26 27.54
C SER A 243 -1.48 -21.26 28.90
N GLN A 244 -2.65 -20.63 29.03
CA GLN A 244 -3.34 -20.47 30.31
C GLN A 244 -4.41 -21.53 30.58
N GLN A 245 -5.07 -22.02 29.52
CA GLN A 245 -6.21 -22.95 29.66
C GLN A 245 -5.95 -24.30 28.98
N GLY A 246 -4.81 -24.48 28.30
CA GLY A 246 -4.53 -25.70 27.54
C GLY A 246 -5.43 -25.89 26.32
N ILE A 247 -6.27 -24.91 25.97
CA ILE A 247 -7.21 -24.97 24.85
C ILE A 247 -6.48 -24.55 23.57
N ALA A 248 -6.36 -25.49 22.63
CA ALA A 248 -5.89 -25.21 21.28
C ALA A 248 -7.07 -25.10 20.33
N LEU A 249 -7.31 -23.91 19.79
CA LEU A 249 -8.25 -23.69 18.70
C LEU A 249 -7.49 -23.63 17.38
N ASP A 250 -8.05 -24.29 16.37
CA ASP A 250 -7.56 -24.21 15.00
C ASP A 250 -8.14 -22.96 14.35
N TYR A 251 -7.26 -22.12 13.79
CA TYR A 251 -7.57 -20.88 13.10
C TYR A 251 -6.68 -20.75 11.87
#